data_AF-A0A535BXF2-F1
#
_entry.id   AF-A0A535BXF2-F1
#
_cell.length_a   1.000
_cell.length_b   1.000
_cell.length_c   1.000
_cell.angle_alpha   90.00
_cell.angle_beta   90.00
_cell.angle_gamma   90.00
#
_symmetry.space_group_name_H-M   'P 1'
#
loop_
_entity.id
_entity.type
_entity.pdbx_description
1 polymer ?
#
loop_
_entity_poly.entity_id
_entity_poly.type
_entity_poly.pdbx_seq_one_letter_code
_entity_poly.pdbx_strand_id
1 'polypeptide(L)' 'MEKPYSDGIAAIFEVVHRLRAPGGCPWDREQTHESLRPYLLEETYELLEAIDSGDDAKMMEELGDLLLQVA' A
#
# COMPACT_ATOMS: atom_id res chain seq x y z
N MET A 1 10.79 -8.70 -21.96
CA MET A 1 10.62 -7.28 -21.58
C MET A 1 11.04 -7.21 -20.13
N GLU A 2 12.05 -6.42 -19.78
CA GLU A 2 12.47 -6.25 -18.38
C GLU A 2 11.26 -5.78 -17.57
N LYS A 3 10.96 -6.48 -16.48
CA LYS A 3 9.97 -5.99 -15.52
C LYS A 3 10.60 -4.78 -14.83
N PRO A 4 9.92 -3.61 -14.76
CA PRO A 4 10.47 -2.43 -14.09
C PRO A 4 10.57 -2.62 -12.56
N TYR A 5 9.98 -3.69 -12.02
CA TYR A 5 9.94 -4.00 -10.61
C TYR A 5 10.32 -5.47 -10.35
N SER A 6 10.74 -5.76 -9.12
CA SER A 6 10.97 -7.13 -8.65
C SER A 6 9.65 -7.93 -8.66
N ASP A 7 9.75 -9.27 -8.64
CA ASP A 7 8.55 -10.12 -8.64
C ASP A 7 7.63 -9.87 -7.44
N GLY A 8 8.20 -9.54 -6.27
CA GLY A 8 7.41 -9.20 -5.07
C GLY A 8 6.60 -7.91 -5.24
N ILE A 9 7.22 -6.86 -5.79
CA ILE A 9 6.51 -5.62 -6.08
C ILE A 9 5.46 -5.83 -7.17
N ALA A 10 5.79 -6.60 -8.23
CA ALA A 10 4.82 -6.93 -9.27
C ALA A 10 3.58 -7.67 -8.69
N ALA A 11 3.78 -8.57 -7.73
CA ALA A 11 2.68 -9.27 -7.07
C ALA A 11 1.75 -8.33 -6.29
N ILE A 12 2.26 -7.26 -5.67
CA ILE A 12 1.43 -6.25 -4.99
C ILE A 12 0.50 -5.55 -5.99
N PHE A 13 1.02 -5.12 -7.14
CA PHE A 13 0.21 -4.52 -8.21
C PHE A 13 -0.87 -5.50 -8.72
N GLU A 14 -0.55 -6.79 -8.84
CA GLU A 14 -1.53 -7.81 -9.22
C GLU A 14 -2.65 -7.97 -8.18
N VAL A 15 -2.31 -7.90 -6.89
CA VAL A 15 -3.29 -7.95 -5.79
C VAL A 15 -4.21 -6.73 -5.84
N VAL A 16 -3.67 -5.51 -5.90
CA VAL A 16 -4.47 -4.28 -5.96
C VAL A 16 -5.34 -4.24 -7.22
N HIS A 17 -4.80 -4.68 -8.36
CA HIS A 17 -5.57 -4.81 -9.60
C HIS A 17 -6.76 -5.75 -9.42
N ARG A 18 -6.57 -6.92 -8.78
CA ARG A 18 -7.66 -7.85 -8.49
C ARG A 18 -8.71 -7.27 -7.55
N LEU A 19 -8.28 -6.56 -6.50
CA LEU A 19 -9.20 -5.91 -5.56
C LEU A 19 -10.05 -4.84 -6.25
N ARG A 20 -9.46 -4.06 -7.17
CA ARG A 20 -10.13 -2.99 -7.92
C ARG A 20 -10.86 -3.46 -9.20
N ALA A 21 -10.71 -4.71 -9.61
CA ALA A 21 -11.37 -5.25 -10.80
C ALA A 21 -12.90 -5.40 -10.62
N PRO A 22 -13.69 -5.49 -11.70
CA PRO A 22 -15.11 -5.87 -11.60
C PRO A 22 -15.29 -7.19 -10.83
N GLY A 23 -16.14 -7.19 -9.80
CA GLY A 23 -16.33 -8.33 -8.90
C GLY A 23 -15.29 -8.45 -7.78
N GLY A 24 -14.32 -7.53 -7.71
CA GLY A 24 -13.41 -7.36 -6.59
C GLY A 24 -14.07 -6.70 -5.37
N CYS A 25 -13.24 -6.27 -4.42
CA CYS A 25 -13.70 -5.68 -3.17
C CYS A 25 -14.44 -4.34 -3.43
N PRO A 26 -15.70 -4.17 -2.98
CA PRO A 26 -16.45 -2.94 -3.20
C PRO A 26 -15.75 -1.70 -2.65
N TRP A 27 -15.14 -1.80 -1.47
CA TRP A 27 -14.44 -0.68 -0.84
C TRP A 27 -13.24 -0.25 -1.67
N ASP A 28 -12.36 -1.17 -2.06
CA ASP A 28 -11.15 -0.87 -2.85
C ASP A 28 -11.48 -0.24 -4.21
N ARG A 29 -12.59 -0.66 -4.83
CA ARG A 29 -13.07 -0.14 -6.11
C ARG A 29 -13.56 1.30 -6.06
N GLU A 30 -14.03 1.73 -4.90
CA GLU A 30 -14.59 3.08 -4.69
C GLU A 30 -13.51 4.10 -4.30
N GLN A 31 -12.28 3.65 -4.02
CA GLN A 31 -11.21 4.54 -3.55
C GLN A 31 -10.64 5.42 -4.65
N THR A 32 -10.36 6.67 -4.29
CA THR A 32 -9.56 7.63 -5.05
C THR A 32 -8.42 8.14 -4.17
N HIS A 33 -7.44 8.85 -4.74
CA HIS A 33 -6.40 9.45 -3.91
C HIS A 33 -6.97 10.46 -2.89
N GLU A 34 -8.06 11.15 -3.22
CA GLU A 34 -8.76 12.04 -2.30
C GLU A 34 -9.41 11.30 -1.13
N SER A 35 -10.04 10.15 -1.37
CA SER A 35 -10.64 9.34 -0.29
C SER A 35 -9.59 8.67 0.58
N LEU A 36 -8.40 8.40 0.03
CA LEU A 36 -7.30 7.75 0.74
C LEU A 36 -6.41 8.67 1.58
N ARG A 37 -6.56 9.99 1.45
CA ARG A 37 -5.80 11.00 2.22
C ARG A 37 -5.72 10.75 3.74
N PRO A 38 -6.82 10.44 4.46
CA PRO A 38 -6.73 10.18 5.90
C PRO A 38 -5.85 8.97 6.22
N TYR A 39 -5.97 7.89 5.45
CA TYR A 39 -5.15 6.68 5.63
C TYR A 39 -3.68 6.95 5.31
N LEU A 40 -3.37 7.71 4.26
CA LEU A 40 -1.99 8.14 4.00
C LEU A 40 -1.38 8.88 5.20
N LEU A 41 -2.16 9.76 5.83
CA LEU A 41 -1.70 10.50 6.99
C LEU A 41 -1.46 9.57 8.19
N GLU A 42 -2.38 8.64 8.43
CA GLU A 42 -2.29 7.62 9.47
C GLU A 42 -1.02 6.76 9.31
N GLU A 43 -0.83 6.09 8.17
CA GLU A 43 0.35 5.23 7.95
C GLU A 43 1.66 6.03 7.97
N THR A 44 1.63 7.31 7.59
CA THR A 44 2.81 8.17 7.72
C THR A 44 3.17 8.36 9.19
N TYR A 45 2.20 8.57 10.08
CA TYR A 45 2.47 8.70 11.51
C TYR A 45 2.89 7.37 12.13
N GLU A 46 2.27 6.26 11.72
CA GLU A 46 2.65 4.91 12.16
C GLU A 46 4.09 4.58 11.75
N LEU A 47 4.48 4.92 10.52
CA LEU A 47 5.86 4.74 10.05
C LEU A 47 6.85 5.60 10.83
N LEU A 48 6.50 6.85 11.13
CA LEU A 48 7.34 7.72 11.95
C LEU A 48 7.52 7.16 13.36
N GLU A 49 6.47 6.63 13.98
CA GLU A 49 6.55 5.93 15.27
C GLU A 49 7.45 4.69 15.19
N ALA A 50 7.35 3.90 14.13
CA ALA A 50 8.20 2.73 13.90
C ALA A 50 9.68 3.12 13.76
N ILE A 51 9.97 4.21 13.05
CA ILE A 51 11.33 4.76 12.92
C ILE A 51 11.85 5.23 14.28
N ASP A 52 11.06 6.00 15.03
CA ASP A 52 11.45 6.55 16.33
C ASP A 52 11.70 5.45 17.37
N SER A 53 10.97 4.34 17.28
CA SER A 53 11.12 3.17 18.15
C SER A 53 12.19 2.18 17.70
N GLY A 54 12.70 2.31 16.47
CA GLY A 54 13.65 1.37 15.87
C GLY A 54 13.05 -0.01 15.61
N ASP A 55 11.74 -0.09 15.37
CA ASP A 55 11.03 -1.34 15.09
C ASP A 55 11.05 -1.66 13.59
N ASP A 56 12.06 -2.44 13.17
CA ASP A 56 12.22 -2.85 11.77
C ASP A 56 11.01 -3.62 11.22
N ALA A 57 10.31 -4.39 12.08
CA ALA A 57 9.16 -5.16 11.65
C ALA A 57 7.98 -4.22 11.33
N LYS A 58 7.71 -3.27 12.24
CA LYS A 58 6.66 -2.28 12.01
C LYS A 58 7.01 -1.36 10.84
N MET A 59 8.27 -0.95 10.69
CA MET A 59 8.69 -0.17 9.50
C MET A 59 8.39 -0.89 8.18
N MET A 60 8.62 -2.20 8.10
CA MET A 60 8.29 -2.98 6.90
C MET A 60 6.78 -3.08 6.64
N GLU A 61 5.98 -3.16 7.70
CA GLU A 61 4.51 -3.18 7.65
C GLU A 61 3.98 -1.86 7.05
N GLU A 62 4.31 -0.73 7.68
CA GLU A 62 3.79 0.58 7.25
C GLU A 62 4.28 0.99 5.86
N LEU A 63 5.54 0.66 5.52
CA LEU A 63 6.05 0.86 4.15
C LEU A 63 5.31 -0.01 3.13
N GLY A 64 4.84 -1.20 3.55
CA GLY A 64 3.98 -2.06 2.77
C GLY A 64 2.61 -1.41 2.50
N ASP A 65 2.00 -0.80 3.51
CA ASP A 65 0.71 -0.11 3.36
C ASP A 65 0.81 1.12 2.46
N LEU A 66 1.91 1.87 2.56
CA LEU A 66 2.20 2.95 1.60
C LEU A 66 2.36 2.45 0.16
N LEU A 67 2.92 1.26 -0.06
CA LEU A 67 3.03 0.67 -1.40
C LEU A 67 1.66 0.37 -2.01
N LEU A 68 0.62 0.07 -1.21
CA LEU A 68 -0.74 -0.15 -1.71
C LEU A 68 -1.37 1.11 -2.33
N GLN A 69 -0.91 2.30 -1.94
CA GLN A 69 -1.37 3.55 -2.54
C GLN A 69 -0.67 3.87 -3.87
N VAL A 70 0.48 3.25 -4.15
CA VAL A 70 1.21 3.37 -5.43
C VAL A 70 0.67 2.38 -6.47
N ALA A 71 0.20 1.22 -6.00
CA ALA A 71 -0.22 0.07 -6.80
C ALA A 71 -1.63 0.19 -7.44
#